data_AF-A0ABD4X0Q1-F1
#
_entry.id   AF-A0ABD4X0Q1-F1
#
_cell.length_a   1.000
_cell.length_b   1.000
_cell.length_c   1.000
_cell.angle_alpha   90.00
_cell.angle_beta   90.00
_cell.angle_gamma   90.00
#
_symmetry.space_group_name_H-M   'P 1'
#
loop_
_entity.id
_entity.type
_entity.pdbx_description
1 polymer ?
#
loop_
_entity_poly.entity_id
_entity_poly.type
_entity_poly.pdbx_seq_one_letter_code
_entity_poly.pdbx_strand_id
1 'polypeptide(L)'
;MTDFLYYPGFEIEDEEWLKFALLYMREVHTIVPYEADNYLSSKHKALKDSTNLLVSYRPSYDEGEKSTYDAIDIIQSIIKNPSRNLGILGEVNILEYWRQSQNQDTELFNTKFSPEFVRFCNEYGLCHETYNGIKLPKQLVLIYMSVFAHNIGDHKGMSVITDIKEQRRISKINNKAWRHNPGYEELKAMKKVIGLQIPTDLKNIPLEEIVKLRNKQSFQKKLRAFHLALSDFTSTPEMKLTESNCKNIHEHLSISILDLSSEITGYATATAATALGIWLVFSSNGDNLELVKEFLGLGSTIGGTIQVYEKIQQTRDKFLAARYLTDLKKLGKNHLEISNTQNHGLSV
;
A
#
# COMPACT_ATOMS: atom_id res chain seq x y z
N MET A 1 4.99 1.59 15.04
CA MET A 1 5.84 1.84 13.87
C MET A 1 5.42 0.90 12.76
N THR A 2 5.16 1.42 11.57
CA THR A 2 4.59 0.60 10.49
C THR A 2 5.55 0.55 9.33
N ASP A 3 6.04 -0.65 9.08
CA ASP A 3 6.88 -0.94 7.94
C ASP A 3 6.00 -1.21 6.72
N PHE A 4 6.51 -0.90 5.54
CA PHE A 4 5.78 -1.06 4.29
C PHE A 4 6.24 -2.30 3.56
N LEU A 5 5.32 -3.14 3.09
CA LEU A 5 5.62 -4.32 2.28
C LEU A 5 5.18 -4.09 0.84
N TYR A 6 6.13 -4.03 -0.08
CA TYR A 6 5.91 -3.87 -1.50
C TYR A 6 5.66 -5.21 -2.21
N TYR A 7 4.70 -5.21 -3.13
CA TYR A 7 4.37 -6.31 -4.04
C TYR A 7 3.95 -5.72 -5.40
N PRO A 8 3.86 -6.51 -6.49
CA PRO A 8 4.11 -7.94 -6.62
C PRO A 8 5.55 -8.29 -6.98
N GLY A 9 6.31 -7.32 -7.51
CA GLY A 9 7.67 -7.53 -7.99
C GLY A 9 8.72 -7.43 -6.88
N PHE A 10 9.97 -7.63 -7.27
CA PHE A 10 11.14 -7.39 -6.40
C PHE A 10 11.52 -5.92 -6.34
N GLU A 11 11.14 -5.16 -7.37
CA GLU A 11 11.55 -3.78 -7.58
C GLU A 11 10.32 -2.91 -7.79
N ILE A 12 10.38 -1.68 -7.29
CA ILE A 12 9.43 -0.63 -7.62
C ILE A 12 9.71 -0.20 -9.05
N GLU A 13 8.74 -0.39 -9.94
CA GLU A 13 8.88 -0.13 -11.38
C GLU A 13 8.54 1.33 -11.70
N ASP A 14 7.58 1.92 -10.99
CA ASP A 14 7.18 3.32 -11.17
C ASP A 14 8.20 4.26 -10.50
N GLU A 15 8.96 4.98 -11.31
CA GLU A 15 9.99 5.90 -10.82
C GLU A 15 9.39 7.09 -10.03
N GLU A 16 8.21 7.58 -10.37
CA GLU A 16 7.57 8.68 -9.64
C GLU A 16 7.14 8.20 -8.25
N TRP A 17 6.62 6.98 -8.17
CA TRP A 17 6.33 6.30 -6.90
C TRP A 17 7.61 6.12 -6.07
N LEU A 18 8.69 5.66 -6.69
CA LEU A 18 9.98 5.48 -6.01
C LEU A 18 10.52 6.81 -5.46
N LYS A 19 10.42 7.90 -6.23
CA LYS A 19 10.79 9.25 -5.77
C LYS A 19 9.94 9.68 -4.59
N PHE A 20 8.63 9.44 -4.62
CA PHE A 20 7.76 9.68 -3.47
C PHE A 20 8.19 8.87 -2.24
N ALA A 21 8.47 7.58 -2.41
CA ALA A 21 8.92 6.70 -1.32
C ALA A 21 10.23 7.19 -0.71
N LEU A 22 11.18 7.65 -1.53
CA LEU A 22 12.43 8.25 -1.06
C LEU A 22 12.21 9.52 -0.21
N LEU A 23 11.15 10.28 -0.48
CA LEU A 23 10.82 11.51 0.25
C LEU A 23 10.09 11.25 1.57
N TYR A 24 9.19 10.27 1.60
CA TYR A 24 8.20 10.14 2.68
C TYR A 24 8.11 8.78 3.37
N MET A 25 8.72 7.74 2.80
CA MET A 25 8.76 6.44 3.45
C MET A 25 10.07 6.26 4.20
N ARG A 26 9.95 5.71 5.41
CA ARG A 26 11.09 5.32 6.21
C ARG A 26 11.83 4.18 5.50
N GLU A 27 11.17 3.05 5.38
CA GLU A 27 11.69 1.81 4.80
C GLU A 27 10.58 1.11 4.00
N VAL A 28 10.94 0.46 2.91
CA VAL A 28 10.07 -0.34 2.06
C VAL A 28 10.70 -1.71 1.89
N HIS A 29 9.97 -2.71 2.38
CA HIS A 29 10.33 -4.11 2.30
C HIS A 29 9.85 -4.70 0.98
N THR A 30 10.77 -5.12 0.13
CA THR A 30 10.46 -5.82 -1.12
C THR A 30 10.59 -7.32 -0.91
N ILE A 31 9.60 -8.12 -1.33
CA ILE A 31 9.59 -9.57 -1.12
C ILE A 31 10.54 -10.26 -2.11
N VAL A 32 11.83 -10.33 -1.77
CA VAL A 32 12.87 -10.90 -2.65
C VAL A 32 13.30 -12.25 -2.08
N PRO A 33 13.08 -13.38 -2.77
CA PRO A 33 13.63 -14.66 -2.35
C PRO A 33 15.15 -14.74 -2.58
N TYR A 34 15.84 -15.68 -1.92
CA TYR A 34 17.31 -15.76 -1.98
C TYR A 34 17.83 -15.96 -3.41
N GLU A 35 17.17 -16.84 -4.15
CA GLU A 35 17.50 -17.15 -5.54
C GLU A 35 17.26 -15.98 -6.51
N ALA A 36 16.48 -14.97 -6.12
CA ALA A 36 16.21 -13.79 -6.94
C ALA A 36 17.28 -12.69 -6.84
N ASP A 37 18.28 -12.81 -5.96
CA ASP A 37 19.29 -11.75 -5.76
C ASP A 37 20.11 -11.45 -7.04
N ASN A 38 20.31 -12.48 -7.86
CA ASN A 38 20.99 -12.36 -9.14
C ASN A 38 20.12 -11.67 -10.23
N TYR A 39 18.80 -11.61 -10.02
CA TYR A 39 17.84 -11.00 -10.94
C TYR A 39 17.60 -9.52 -10.66
N LEU A 40 18.06 -9.02 -9.51
CA LEU A 40 17.93 -7.61 -9.16
C LEU A 40 18.78 -6.72 -10.09
N SER A 41 18.16 -5.67 -10.61
CA SER A 41 18.78 -4.69 -11.49
C SER A 41 19.91 -3.92 -10.77
N SER A 42 20.87 -3.42 -11.56
CA SER A 42 21.92 -2.55 -11.03
C SER A 42 21.35 -1.29 -10.37
N LYS A 43 20.24 -0.75 -10.89
CA LYS A 43 19.52 0.39 -10.31
C LYS A 43 19.00 0.07 -8.91
N HIS A 44 18.35 -1.07 -8.73
CA HIS A 44 17.83 -1.50 -7.42
C HIS A 44 18.96 -1.74 -6.42
N LYS A 45 20.03 -2.45 -6.83
CA LYS A 45 21.21 -2.68 -5.98
C LYS A 45 21.83 -1.36 -5.53
N ALA A 46 22.06 -0.43 -6.46
CA ALA A 46 22.60 0.89 -6.15
C ALA A 46 21.71 1.67 -5.17
N LEU A 47 20.38 1.64 -5.32
CA LEU A 47 19.44 2.30 -4.39
C LEU A 47 19.45 1.69 -2.99
N LYS A 48 19.53 0.36 -2.91
CA LYS A 48 19.64 -0.37 -1.64
C LYS A 48 20.95 -0.05 -0.91
N ASP A 49 22.05 0.07 -1.65
CA ASP A 49 23.37 0.35 -1.06
C ASP A 49 23.57 1.83 -0.71
N SER A 50 22.95 2.74 -1.48
CA SER A 50 23.13 4.19 -1.32
C SER A 50 22.08 4.88 -0.45
N THR A 51 21.00 4.21 -0.07
CA THR A 51 19.92 4.79 0.74
C THR A 51 19.42 3.82 1.81
N ASN A 52 18.74 4.35 2.82
CA ASN A 52 18.03 3.52 3.82
C ASN A 52 16.58 3.19 3.41
N LEU A 53 16.20 3.29 2.13
CA LEU A 53 14.81 3.04 1.72
C LEU A 53 14.49 1.55 1.59
N LEU A 54 15.32 0.77 0.89
CA LEU A 54 14.95 -0.57 0.44
C LEU A 54 15.49 -1.64 1.39
N VAL A 55 14.60 -2.53 1.84
CA VAL A 55 14.93 -3.69 2.66
C VAL A 55 14.46 -4.96 1.94
N SER A 56 15.32 -5.96 1.81
CA SER A 56 14.91 -7.24 1.23
C SER A 56 14.19 -8.07 2.30
N TYR A 57 12.90 -8.32 2.10
CA TYR A 57 12.14 -9.26 2.91
C TYR A 57 12.28 -10.67 2.36
N ARG A 58 12.81 -11.58 3.18
CA ARG A 58 12.96 -13.00 2.85
C ARG A 58 11.78 -13.76 3.47
N PRO A 59 10.83 -14.27 2.65
CA PRO A 59 9.70 -15.00 3.19
C PRO A 59 10.13 -16.33 3.81
N SER A 60 9.40 -16.78 4.82
CA SER A 60 9.55 -18.14 5.35
C SER A 60 8.75 -19.16 4.55
N TYR A 61 9.07 -20.45 4.74
CA TYR A 61 8.29 -21.54 4.16
C TYR A 61 6.83 -21.49 4.61
N ASP A 62 6.57 -21.31 5.91
CA ASP A 62 5.21 -21.26 6.47
C ASP A 62 4.36 -20.13 5.87
N GLU A 63 4.97 -18.98 5.57
CA GLU A 63 4.31 -17.88 4.88
C GLU A 63 3.90 -18.29 3.46
N GLY A 64 4.76 -19.02 2.75
CA GLY A 64 4.49 -19.54 1.40
C GLY A 64 3.43 -20.64 1.40
N GLU A 65 3.47 -21.55 2.37
CA GLU A 65 2.50 -22.64 2.49
C GLU A 65 1.09 -22.11 2.80
N LYS A 66 0.96 -21.22 3.79
CA LYS A 66 -0.34 -20.60 4.10
C LYS A 66 -0.92 -19.88 2.89
N SER A 67 -0.10 -19.05 2.23
CA SER A 67 -0.54 -18.30 1.05
C SER A 67 -0.86 -19.18 -0.15
N THR A 68 -0.26 -20.37 -0.25
CA THR A 68 -0.61 -21.35 -1.27
C THR A 68 -2.07 -21.76 -1.15
N TYR A 69 -2.52 -22.19 0.02
CA TYR A 69 -3.90 -22.62 0.21
C TYR A 69 -4.90 -21.48 0.02
N ASP A 70 -4.62 -20.31 0.61
CA ASP A 70 -5.48 -19.13 0.44
C ASP A 70 -5.60 -18.69 -1.04
N ALA A 71 -4.50 -18.75 -1.79
CA ALA A 71 -4.50 -18.43 -3.22
C ALA A 71 -5.25 -19.47 -4.05
N ILE A 72 -5.08 -20.77 -3.75
CA ILE A 72 -5.82 -21.85 -4.41
C ILE A 72 -7.32 -21.64 -4.26
N ASP A 73 -7.81 -21.35 -3.05
CA ASP A 73 -9.24 -21.14 -2.80
C ASP A 73 -9.82 -19.99 -3.65
N ILE A 74 -9.07 -18.88 -3.75
CA ILE A 74 -9.46 -17.74 -4.58
C ILE A 74 -9.46 -18.11 -6.07
N ILE A 75 -8.41 -18.79 -6.55
CA ILE A 75 -8.29 -19.17 -7.96
C ILE A 75 -9.35 -20.21 -8.33
N GLN A 76 -9.64 -21.18 -7.45
CA GLN A 76 -10.72 -22.15 -7.64
C GLN A 76 -12.09 -21.47 -7.75
N SER A 77 -12.37 -20.46 -6.93
CA SER A 77 -13.60 -19.66 -7.04
C SER A 77 -13.72 -18.97 -8.41
N ILE A 78 -12.60 -18.49 -8.95
CA ILE A 78 -12.54 -17.92 -10.30
C ILE A 78 -12.76 -19.01 -11.36
N ILE A 79 -12.14 -20.18 -11.22
CA ILE A 79 -12.29 -21.32 -12.13
C ILE A 79 -13.74 -21.82 -12.18
N LYS A 80 -14.44 -21.87 -11.04
CA LYS A 80 -15.86 -22.26 -10.96
C LYS A 80 -16.78 -21.33 -11.75
N ASN A 81 -16.42 -20.05 -11.87
CA ASN A 81 -17.16 -19.04 -12.61
C ASN A 81 -16.19 -18.21 -13.48
N PRO A 82 -15.67 -18.78 -14.59
CA PRO A 82 -14.53 -18.22 -15.31
C PRO A 82 -14.92 -17.09 -16.27
N SER A 83 -16.22 -16.95 -16.55
CA SER A 83 -16.77 -15.87 -17.35
C SER A 83 -16.47 -14.48 -16.79
N ARG A 84 -15.89 -13.62 -17.63
CA ARG A 84 -15.58 -12.23 -17.30
C ARG A 84 -16.14 -11.31 -18.39
N ASN A 85 -16.96 -10.35 -17.97
CA ASN A 85 -17.49 -9.34 -18.87
C ASN A 85 -16.43 -8.24 -19.11
N LEU A 86 -16.05 -8.04 -20.37
CA LEU A 86 -15.11 -7.01 -20.82
C LEU A 86 -15.81 -5.79 -21.43
N GLY A 87 -17.07 -5.56 -21.07
CA GLY A 87 -17.91 -4.47 -21.58
C GLY A 87 -18.31 -4.73 -23.03
N ILE A 88 -17.88 -3.85 -23.94
CA ILE A 88 -18.26 -3.88 -25.36
C ILE A 88 -17.71 -5.13 -26.08
N LEU A 89 -16.65 -5.74 -25.55
CA LEU A 89 -16.04 -6.97 -26.09
C LEU A 89 -16.78 -8.25 -25.68
N GLY A 90 -17.84 -8.15 -24.86
CA GLY A 90 -18.62 -9.29 -24.43
C GLY A 90 -17.99 -10.08 -23.28
N GLU A 91 -18.43 -11.33 -23.15
CA GLU A 91 -18.03 -12.26 -22.10
C GLU A 91 -16.86 -13.13 -22.58
N VAL A 92 -15.78 -13.15 -21.82
CA VAL A 92 -14.58 -13.95 -22.11
C VAL A 92 -14.38 -15.00 -21.03
N ASN A 93 -14.04 -16.21 -21.44
CA ASN A 93 -13.61 -17.26 -20.54
C ASN A 93 -12.16 -17.04 -20.12
N ILE A 94 -11.93 -16.55 -18.90
CA ILE A 94 -10.58 -16.22 -18.44
C ILE A 94 -9.68 -17.45 -18.29
N LEU A 95 -10.28 -18.62 -18.03
CA LEU A 95 -9.54 -19.87 -17.84
C LEU A 95 -8.91 -20.34 -19.16
N GLU A 96 -9.61 -20.17 -20.29
CA GLU A 96 -9.04 -20.47 -21.61
C GLU A 96 -7.83 -19.58 -21.90
N TYR A 97 -7.93 -18.28 -21.55
CA TYR A 97 -6.81 -17.35 -21.68
C TYR A 97 -5.62 -17.77 -20.80
N TRP A 98 -5.84 -18.21 -19.55
CA TRP A 98 -4.76 -18.63 -18.66
C TRP A 98 -4.06 -19.93 -19.07
N ARG A 99 -4.78 -20.82 -19.76
CA ARG A 99 -4.24 -22.10 -20.24
C ARG A 99 -3.33 -21.98 -21.47
N GLN A 100 -3.38 -20.85 -22.15
CA GLN A 100 -2.54 -20.59 -23.30
C GLN A 100 -1.09 -20.35 -22.86
N SER A 101 -0.16 -21.19 -23.32
CA SER A 101 1.26 -21.15 -22.94
C SER A 101 1.92 -19.79 -23.22
N GLN A 102 1.53 -19.09 -24.30
CA GLN A 102 2.04 -17.75 -24.60
C GLN A 102 1.68 -16.69 -23.56
N ASN A 103 0.62 -16.91 -22.78
CA ASN A 103 0.22 -16.01 -21.71
C ASN A 103 0.88 -16.39 -20.39
N GLN A 104 1.59 -17.52 -20.29
CA GLN A 104 2.29 -17.97 -19.08
C GLN A 104 3.73 -17.42 -19.09
N ASP A 105 3.87 -16.11 -18.98
CA ASP A 105 5.14 -15.41 -19.22
C ASP A 105 5.81 -14.89 -17.94
N THR A 106 5.12 -14.96 -16.80
CA THR A 106 5.55 -14.35 -15.55
C THR A 106 5.99 -15.42 -14.55
N GLU A 107 7.25 -15.34 -14.09
CA GLU A 107 7.84 -16.34 -13.18
C GLU A 107 7.49 -16.04 -11.72
N LEU A 108 6.98 -17.05 -11.02
CA LEU A 108 6.83 -17.09 -9.58
C LEU A 108 7.87 -18.07 -9.02
N PHE A 109 8.67 -17.62 -8.06
CA PHE A 109 9.82 -18.36 -7.53
C PHE A 109 9.43 -19.38 -6.45
N ASN A 110 10.10 -20.53 -6.43
CA ASN A 110 9.80 -21.70 -5.59
C ASN A 110 9.71 -21.40 -4.09
N THR A 111 10.52 -20.49 -3.56
CA THR A 111 10.48 -20.15 -2.13
C THR A 111 9.25 -19.35 -1.70
N LYS A 112 8.38 -18.94 -2.64
CA LYS A 112 7.18 -18.17 -2.34
C LYS A 112 5.93 -19.03 -2.16
N PHE A 113 5.98 -20.31 -2.53
CA PHE A 113 4.82 -21.21 -2.52
C PHE A 113 5.23 -22.62 -2.09
N SER A 114 4.25 -23.43 -1.71
CA SER A 114 4.46 -24.85 -1.44
C SER A 114 4.24 -25.71 -2.69
N PRO A 115 4.75 -26.95 -2.74
CA PRO A 115 4.61 -27.84 -3.89
C PRO A 115 3.16 -28.08 -4.34
N GLU A 116 2.19 -27.95 -3.42
CA GLU A 116 0.76 -28.05 -3.70
C GLU A 116 0.30 -27.02 -4.73
N PHE A 117 0.90 -25.83 -4.76
CA PHE A 117 0.57 -24.81 -5.76
C PHE A 117 0.94 -25.26 -7.16
N VAL A 118 2.13 -25.85 -7.32
CA VAL A 118 2.58 -26.40 -8.61
C VAL A 118 1.67 -27.52 -9.07
N ARG A 119 1.30 -28.45 -8.17
CA ARG A 119 0.37 -29.54 -8.47
C ARG A 119 -0.98 -29.00 -8.95
N PHE A 120 -1.53 -28.03 -8.22
CA PHE A 120 -2.78 -27.37 -8.58
C PHE A 120 -2.69 -26.68 -9.95
N CYS A 121 -1.65 -25.88 -10.18
CA CYS A 121 -1.50 -25.17 -11.45
C CYS A 121 -1.31 -26.13 -12.63
N ASN A 122 -0.57 -27.23 -12.47
CA ASN A 122 -0.41 -28.26 -13.50
C ASN A 122 -1.73 -28.98 -13.81
N GLU A 123 -2.52 -29.36 -12.78
CA GLU A 123 -3.83 -30.01 -12.96
C GLU A 123 -4.79 -29.17 -13.82
N TYR A 124 -4.77 -27.85 -13.65
CA TYR A 124 -5.63 -26.93 -14.40
C TYR A 124 -4.98 -26.40 -15.70
N GLY A 125 -3.75 -26.80 -16.01
CA GLY A 125 -3.00 -26.33 -17.19
C GLY A 125 -2.61 -24.85 -17.13
N LEU A 126 -2.39 -24.31 -15.93
CA LEU A 126 -2.17 -22.88 -15.69
C LEU A 126 -0.70 -22.46 -15.72
N CYS A 127 0.24 -23.41 -15.70
CA CYS A 127 1.67 -23.10 -15.65
C CYS A 127 2.53 -24.08 -16.45
N HIS A 128 3.80 -23.71 -16.57
CA HIS A 128 4.90 -24.63 -16.85
C HIS A 128 6.08 -24.37 -15.91
N GLU A 129 6.84 -25.42 -15.63
CA GLU A 129 7.99 -25.37 -14.73
C GLU A 129 9.19 -24.66 -15.38
N THR A 130 9.99 -24.05 -14.53
CA THR A 130 11.24 -23.35 -14.88
C THR A 130 12.30 -23.69 -13.84
N TYR A 131 13.54 -23.25 -14.07
CA TYR A 131 14.64 -23.53 -13.16
C TYR A 131 14.42 -22.96 -11.75
N ASN A 132 13.83 -21.76 -11.60
CA ASN A 132 13.66 -21.13 -10.28
C ASN A 132 12.23 -21.24 -9.72
N GLY A 133 11.28 -21.81 -10.47
CA GLY A 133 9.88 -21.83 -10.08
C GLY A 133 8.94 -22.23 -11.19
N ILE A 134 7.80 -21.56 -11.28
CA ILE A 134 6.81 -21.79 -12.34
C ILE A 134 6.48 -20.49 -13.06
N LYS A 135 6.22 -20.61 -14.37
CA LYS A 135 5.69 -19.51 -15.17
C LYS A 135 4.18 -19.60 -15.26
N LEU A 136 3.54 -18.48 -15.00
CA LEU A 136 2.10 -18.32 -14.89
C LEU A 136 1.66 -17.08 -15.67
N PRO A 137 0.37 -16.94 -15.99
CA PRO A 137 -0.17 -15.68 -16.45
C PRO A 137 0.01 -14.60 -15.41
N LYS A 138 0.39 -13.40 -15.86
CA LYS A 138 0.58 -12.22 -15.00
C LYS A 138 -0.56 -12.02 -14.01
N GLN A 139 -1.81 -12.24 -14.44
CA GLN A 139 -2.99 -12.13 -13.57
C GLN A 139 -2.99 -13.12 -12.40
N LEU A 140 -2.55 -14.36 -12.60
CA LEU A 140 -2.43 -15.36 -11.54
C LEU A 140 -1.29 -15.03 -10.59
N VAL A 141 -0.14 -14.59 -11.10
CA VAL A 141 0.98 -14.10 -10.26
C VAL A 141 0.53 -12.92 -9.40
N LEU A 142 -0.24 -11.99 -9.97
CA LEU A 142 -0.79 -10.84 -9.24
C LEU A 142 -1.77 -11.24 -8.14
N ILE A 143 -2.64 -12.22 -8.39
CA ILE A 143 -3.55 -12.76 -7.37
C ILE A 143 -2.73 -13.40 -6.26
N TYR A 144 -1.79 -14.30 -6.60
CA TYR A 144 -0.94 -14.99 -5.65
C TYR A 144 -0.13 -14.01 -4.79
N MET A 145 0.60 -13.09 -5.42
CA MET A 145 1.44 -12.12 -4.71
C MET A 145 0.62 -11.15 -3.87
N SER A 146 -0.62 -10.85 -4.25
CA SER A 146 -1.52 -10.09 -3.38
C SER A 146 -1.87 -10.88 -2.13
N VAL A 147 -2.28 -12.14 -2.25
CA VAL A 147 -2.56 -13.01 -1.08
C VAL A 147 -1.32 -13.13 -0.21
N PHE A 148 -0.17 -13.38 -0.83
CA PHE A 148 1.11 -13.54 -0.15
C PHE A 148 1.53 -12.30 0.63
N ALA A 149 1.52 -11.14 -0.01
CA ALA A 149 1.85 -9.88 0.67
C ALA A 149 0.87 -9.56 1.80
N HIS A 150 -0.42 -9.86 1.64
CA HIS A 150 -1.40 -9.66 2.73
C HIS A 150 -1.17 -10.61 3.89
N ASN A 151 -0.85 -11.88 3.64
CA ASN A 151 -0.55 -12.83 4.71
C ASN A 151 0.70 -12.45 5.49
N ILE A 152 1.76 -12.02 4.79
CA ILE A 152 2.97 -11.49 5.43
C ILE A 152 2.64 -10.21 6.20
N GLY A 153 1.99 -9.24 5.55
CA GLY A 153 1.67 -7.94 6.16
C GLY A 153 0.79 -8.08 7.40
N ASP A 154 -0.20 -8.97 7.37
CA ASP A 154 -1.06 -9.26 8.50
C ASP A 154 -0.30 -9.96 9.65
N HIS A 155 0.62 -10.88 9.35
CA HIS A 155 1.43 -11.57 10.36
C HIS A 155 2.47 -10.63 10.99
N LYS A 156 3.07 -9.75 10.20
CA LYS A 156 4.17 -8.86 10.62
C LYS A 156 3.73 -7.46 11.03
N GLY A 157 2.44 -7.11 10.90
CA GLY A 157 1.94 -5.76 11.16
C GLY A 157 2.40 -4.72 10.14
N MET A 158 2.67 -5.13 8.90
CA MET A 158 3.18 -4.27 7.82
C MET A 158 2.05 -3.80 6.90
N SER A 159 2.18 -2.57 6.41
CA SER A 159 1.24 -2.04 5.41
C SER A 159 1.63 -2.47 4.01
N VAL A 160 0.71 -3.18 3.35
CA VAL A 160 0.91 -3.72 2.01
C VAL A 160 0.65 -2.65 0.95
N ILE A 161 1.67 -2.36 0.14
CA ILE A 161 1.65 -1.30 -0.87
C ILE A 161 2.12 -1.81 -2.23
N THR A 162 1.71 -1.12 -3.29
CA THR A 162 2.10 -1.44 -4.67
C THR A 162 2.01 -0.18 -5.54
N ASP A 163 2.79 -0.17 -6.61
CA ASP A 163 2.81 0.85 -7.65
C ASP A 163 1.97 0.44 -8.88
N ILE A 164 1.61 -0.85 -9.01
CA ILE A 164 0.87 -1.35 -10.16
C ILE A 164 -0.56 -0.81 -10.22
N LYS A 165 -1.02 -0.49 -11.42
CA LYS A 165 -2.34 0.12 -11.61
C LYS A 165 -3.49 -0.86 -11.37
N GLU A 166 -3.23 -2.15 -11.49
CA GLU A 166 -4.18 -3.25 -11.43
C GLU A 166 -4.66 -3.56 -10.00
N GLN A 167 -4.03 -2.98 -8.97
CA GLN A 167 -4.37 -3.13 -7.54
C GLN A 167 -5.87 -3.05 -7.23
N ARG A 168 -6.59 -2.08 -7.83
CA ARG A 168 -8.04 -1.87 -7.58
C ARG A 168 -8.93 -3.04 -8.03
N ARG A 169 -8.46 -3.87 -8.96
CA ARG A 169 -9.20 -5.07 -9.40
C ARG A 169 -8.93 -6.23 -8.45
N ILE A 170 -7.72 -6.34 -7.93
CA ILE A 170 -7.29 -7.43 -7.04
C ILE A 170 -7.87 -7.26 -5.63
N SER A 171 -7.91 -6.04 -5.09
CA SER A 171 -8.52 -5.77 -3.78
C SER A 171 -10.02 -6.11 -3.73
N LYS A 172 -10.73 -6.00 -4.86
CA LYS A 172 -12.14 -6.43 -4.99
C LYS A 172 -12.33 -7.94 -4.96
N ILE A 173 -11.33 -8.70 -5.41
CA ILE A 173 -11.34 -10.17 -5.39
C ILE A 173 -11.14 -10.66 -3.96
N ASN A 174 -10.22 -10.03 -3.22
CA ASN A 174 -9.93 -10.39 -1.82
C ASN A 174 -11.12 -10.12 -0.89
N ASN A 175 -11.83 -9.00 -1.04
CA ASN A 175 -13.01 -8.67 -0.21
C ASN A 175 -14.19 -9.66 -0.28
N LYS A 176 -14.26 -10.53 -1.31
CA LYS A 176 -15.28 -11.59 -1.40
C LYS A 176 -14.87 -12.87 -0.68
N ALA A 177 -13.58 -13.19 -0.64
CA ALA A 177 -13.06 -14.40 0.01
C ALA A 177 -13.17 -14.36 1.54
N TRP A 178 -13.25 -13.16 2.13
CA TRP A 178 -13.21 -12.95 3.59
C TRP A 178 -14.59 -12.89 4.26
N ARG A 179 -15.69 -13.15 3.53
CA ARG A 179 -17.08 -12.98 4.03
C ARG A 179 -17.65 -14.17 4.82
N HIS A 180 -16.83 -15.11 5.28
CA HIS A 180 -17.33 -16.32 5.93
C HIS A 180 -16.69 -16.56 7.30
N ASN A 181 -17.23 -15.92 8.34
CA ASN A 181 -17.26 -16.50 9.68
C ASN A 181 -18.40 -15.85 10.52
N PRO A 182 -19.07 -16.60 11.42
CA PRO A 182 -20.03 -16.06 12.38
C PRO A 182 -19.47 -16.09 13.81
N GLY A 183 -19.38 -14.92 14.46
CA GLY A 183 -18.77 -14.74 15.79
C GLY A 183 -18.36 -13.29 15.97
N TYR A 184 -19.29 -12.46 16.46
CA TYR A 184 -19.29 -11.02 16.30
C TYR A 184 -18.58 -10.28 17.47
N GLU A 185 -17.51 -9.54 17.14
CA GLU A 185 -17.27 -8.20 17.66
C GLU A 185 -17.09 -7.28 16.43
N GLU A 186 -17.71 -6.09 16.46
CA GLU A 186 -17.72 -5.18 15.30
C GLU A 186 -16.59 -4.17 15.41
N LEU A 187 -15.57 -4.30 14.54
CA LEU A 187 -14.54 -3.28 14.41
C LEU A 187 -15.03 -2.16 13.51
N LYS A 188 -14.64 -0.94 13.88
CA LYS A 188 -15.03 0.26 13.19
C LYS A 188 -13.79 0.93 12.58
N ALA A 189 -13.80 1.19 11.27
CA ALA A 189 -12.66 1.80 10.57
C ALA A 189 -12.93 3.25 10.16
N MET A 190 -11.91 4.09 10.32
CA MET A 190 -11.93 5.50 9.94
C MET A 190 -10.78 5.81 8.99
N LYS A 191 -11.12 6.45 7.86
CA LYS A 191 -10.14 6.91 6.88
C LYS A 191 -9.80 8.38 7.10
N LYS A 192 -8.52 8.68 7.37
CA LYS A 192 -7.98 10.04 7.34
C LYS A 192 -7.07 10.21 6.13
N VAL A 193 -7.05 11.40 5.57
CA VAL A 193 -6.08 11.80 4.56
C VAL A 193 -5.18 12.87 5.17
N ILE A 194 -3.89 12.62 5.15
CA ILE A 194 -2.84 13.58 5.51
C ILE A 194 -2.37 14.25 4.21
N GLY A 195 -2.40 15.58 4.16
CA GLY A 195 -1.80 16.34 3.07
C GLY A 195 -0.27 16.33 3.20
N LEU A 196 0.42 15.87 2.16
CA LEU A 196 1.88 15.92 2.04
C LEU A 196 2.24 16.85 0.88
N GLN A 197 3.42 17.47 0.90
CA GLN A 197 3.85 18.38 -0.16
C GLN A 197 4.91 17.71 -1.04
N ILE A 198 4.66 17.65 -2.33
CA ILE A 198 5.61 17.10 -3.29
C ILE A 198 5.96 18.14 -4.36
N PRO A 199 7.13 18.05 -4.99
CA PRO A 199 7.41 18.84 -6.18
C PRO A 199 6.36 18.61 -7.28
N THR A 200 5.85 19.68 -7.90
CA THR A 200 4.88 19.57 -9.02
C THR A 200 5.48 18.90 -10.24
N ASP A 201 6.80 19.00 -10.39
CA ASP A 201 7.61 18.45 -11.46
C ASP A 201 8.39 17.21 -11.02
N LEU A 202 7.95 16.49 -9.98
CA LEU A 202 8.64 15.31 -9.42
C LEU A 202 9.05 14.29 -10.50
N LYS A 203 8.21 14.12 -11.52
CA LYS A 203 8.50 13.27 -12.69
C LYS A 203 9.81 13.66 -13.40
N ASN A 204 10.08 14.97 -13.51
CA ASN A 204 11.21 15.54 -14.24
C ASN A 204 12.46 15.70 -13.36
N ILE A 205 12.33 15.72 -12.03
CA ILE A 205 13.48 15.77 -11.13
C ILE A 205 14.27 14.46 -11.26
N PRO A 206 15.59 14.49 -11.54
CA PRO A 206 16.40 13.27 -11.62
C PRO A 206 16.35 12.46 -10.31
N LEU A 207 16.31 11.13 -10.41
CA LEU A 207 16.25 10.25 -9.25
C LEU A 207 17.45 10.49 -8.30
N GLU A 208 18.62 10.77 -8.87
CA GLU A 208 19.86 11.01 -8.14
C GLU A 208 19.77 12.26 -7.25
N GLU A 209 19.01 13.28 -7.64
CA GLU A 209 18.80 14.47 -6.80
C GLU A 209 17.92 14.14 -5.59
N ILE A 210 16.90 13.30 -5.77
CA ILE A 210 16.07 12.81 -4.66
C ILE A 210 16.90 11.92 -3.72
N VAL A 211 17.78 11.08 -4.26
CA VAL A 211 18.72 10.27 -3.46
C VAL A 211 19.68 11.16 -2.65
N LYS A 212 20.26 12.20 -3.27
CA LYS A 212 21.12 13.17 -2.57
C LYS A 212 20.38 13.87 -1.44
N LEU A 213 19.14 14.32 -1.68
CA LEU A 213 18.31 14.93 -0.65
C LEU A 213 18.05 13.95 0.50
N ARG A 214 17.64 12.72 0.18
CA ARG A 214 17.38 11.67 1.16
C ARG A 214 18.59 11.42 2.06
N ASN A 215 19.80 11.45 1.52
CA ASN A 215 21.02 11.16 2.26
C ASN A 215 21.52 12.33 3.14
N LYS A 216 20.92 13.51 3.07
CA LYS A 216 21.27 14.62 3.98
C LYS A 216 20.88 14.27 5.42
N GLN A 217 21.79 14.54 6.36
CA GLN A 217 21.53 14.31 7.78
C GLN A 217 20.34 15.14 8.30
N SER A 218 20.19 16.39 7.82
CA SER A 218 19.04 17.25 8.13
C SER A 218 17.73 16.62 7.69
N PHE A 219 17.68 16.13 6.45
CA PHE A 219 16.52 15.45 5.88
C PHE A 219 16.18 14.19 6.66
N GLN A 220 17.16 13.32 6.95
CA GLN A 220 16.94 12.10 7.75
C GLN A 220 16.40 12.39 9.15
N LYS A 221 16.87 13.46 9.80
CA LYS A 221 16.35 13.88 11.12
C LYS A 221 14.87 14.26 11.02
N LYS A 222 14.48 15.03 10.00
CA LYS A 222 13.11 15.47 9.77
C LYS A 222 12.19 14.32 9.34
N LEU A 223 12.68 13.41 8.49
CA LEU A 223 11.96 12.19 8.11
C LEU A 223 11.67 11.31 9.34
N ARG A 224 12.65 11.14 10.24
CA ARG A 224 12.45 10.41 11.51
C ARG A 224 11.42 11.09 12.42
N ALA A 225 11.50 12.41 12.59
CA ALA A 225 10.51 13.17 13.36
C ALA A 225 9.09 13.01 12.78
N PHE A 226 8.95 13.11 11.46
CA PHE A 226 7.68 12.82 10.77
C PHE A 226 7.15 11.42 11.10
N HIS A 227 7.98 10.38 10.99
CA HIS A 227 7.54 9.02 11.29
C HIS A 227 7.25 8.77 12.77
N LEU A 228 7.90 9.49 13.70
CA LEU A 228 7.57 9.46 15.12
C LEU A 228 6.18 10.07 15.35
N ALA A 229 5.93 11.28 14.85
CA ALA A 229 4.63 11.94 14.96
C ALA A 229 3.51 11.13 14.29
N LEU A 230 3.82 10.46 13.18
CA LEU A 230 2.91 9.56 12.49
C LEU A 230 2.62 8.30 13.32
N SER A 231 3.63 7.74 13.99
CA SER A 231 3.44 6.61 14.90
C SER A 231 2.53 6.99 16.06
N ASP A 232 2.75 8.15 16.69
CA ASP A 232 1.90 8.67 17.77
C ASP A 232 0.45 8.78 17.31
N PHE A 233 0.24 9.34 16.10
CA PHE A 233 -1.09 9.45 15.49
C PHE A 233 -1.73 8.08 15.24
N THR A 234 -0.98 7.09 14.75
CA THR A 234 -1.51 5.76 14.47
C THR A 234 -1.78 4.89 15.68
N SER A 235 -1.16 5.19 16.82
CA SER A 235 -1.40 4.49 18.10
C SER A 235 -2.60 5.05 18.87
N THR A 236 -3.26 6.10 18.36
CA THR A 236 -4.47 6.67 18.97
C THR A 236 -5.60 5.67 19.25
N PRO A 237 -5.84 4.60 18.45
CA PRO A 237 -6.88 3.62 18.77
C PRO A 237 -6.66 2.83 20.06
N GLU A 238 -5.41 2.76 20.55
CA GLU A 238 -5.02 1.99 21.73
C GLU A 238 -4.91 2.86 22.99
N MET A 239 -4.98 4.19 22.85
CA MET A 239 -4.78 5.15 23.93
C MET A 239 -6.12 5.60 24.53
N LYS A 240 -6.15 5.91 25.83
CA LYS A 240 -7.25 6.71 26.40
C LYS A 240 -7.06 8.17 25.98
N LEU A 241 -7.97 8.69 25.16
CA LEU A 241 -7.83 10.02 24.56
C LEU A 241 -8.44 11.11 25.44
N THR A 242 -7.82 12.28 25.39
CA THR A 242 -8.27 13.52 26.02
C THR A 242 -8.14 14.65 25.00
N GLU A 243 -8.87 15.74 25.15
CA GLU A 243 -8.75 16.87 24.23
C GLU A 243 -7.30 17.39 24.12
N SER A 244 -6.58 17.43 25.26
CA SER A 244 -5.19 17.88 25.31
C SER A 244 -4.23 16.95 24.57
N ASN A 245 -4.36 15.63 24.73
CA ASN A 245 -3.46 14.70 24.04
C ASN A 245 -3.76 14.64 22.53
N CYS A 246 -5.03 14.73 22.14
CA CYS A 246 -5.44 14.89 20.75
C CYS A 246 -4.77 16.12 20.14
N LYS A 247 -4.96 17.31 20.74
CA LYS A 247 -4.34 18.55 20.24
C LYS A 247 -2.83 18.42 20.04
N ASN A 248 -2.13 17.86 21.03
CA ASN A 248 -0.68 17.66 20.96
C ASN A 248 -0.28 16.73 19.79
N ILE A 249 -1.00 15.63 19.57
CA ILE A 249 -0.73 14.71 18.45
C ILE A 249 -0.93 15.41 17.10
N HIS A 250 -2.01 16.19 16.94
CA HIS A 250 -2.25 16.93 15.69
C HIS A 250 -1.20 18.01 15.43
N GLU A 251 -0.84 18.78 16.46
CA GLU A 251 0.20 19.81 16.36
C GLU A 251 1.55 19.19 16.01
N HIS A 252 1.94 18.11 16.70
CA HIS A 252 3.20 17.41 16.45
C HIS A 252 3.28 16.87 15.02
N LEU A 253 2.20 16.25 14.53
CA LEU A 253 2.11 15.76 13.15
C LEU A 253 2.18 16.90 12.13
N SER A 254 1.44 17.98 12.35
CA SER A 254 1.39 19.13 11.44
C SER A 254 2.74 19.83 11.34
N ILE A 255 3.40 20.07 12.48
CA ILE A 255 4.75 20.67 12.54
C ILE A 255 5.75 19.77 11.80
N SER A 256 5.72 18.46 12.05
CA SER A 256 6.66 17.53 11.41
C SER A 256 6.47 17.44 9.89
N ILE A 257 5.22 17.50 9.41
CA ILE A 257 4.91 17.57 7.97
C ILE A 257 5.48 18.86 7.37
N LEU A 258 5.22 20.01 7.99
CA LEU A 258 5.71 21.30 7.51
C LEU A 258 7.25 21.34 7.48
N ASP A 259 7.90 20.86 8.54
CA ASP A 259 9.35 20.89 8.65
C ASP A 259 10.02 19.97 7.62
N LEU A 260 9.49 18.76 7.41
CA LEU A 260 9.96 17.87 6.33
C LEU A 260 9.69 18.48 4.95
N SER A 261 8.50 19.04 4.74
CA SER A 261 8.12 19.67 3.46
C SER A 261 9.04 20.85 3.11
N SER A 262 9.53 21.60 4.11
CA SER A 262 10.46 22.72 3.87
C SER A 262 11.80 22.31 3.25
N GLU A 263 12.30 21.10 3.53
CA GLU A 263 13.50 20.58 2.86
C GLU A 263 13.21 20.16 1.41
N ILE A 264 12.01 19.64 1.17
CA ILE A 264 11.55 19.19 -0.14
C ILE A 264 11.32 20.40 -1.06
N THR A 265 10.68 21.45 -0.55
CA THR A 265 10.42 22.70 -1.30
C THR A 265 11.70 23.46 -1.61
N GLY A 266 12.73 23.37 -0.77
CA GLY A 266 14.05 23.94 -1.06
C GLY A 266 14.75 23.37 -2.31
N TYR A 267 14.24 22.26 -2.86
CA TYR A 267 14.75 21.58 -4.06
C TYR A 267 13.86 21.74 -5.30
N ALA A 268 12.69 22.37 -5.19
CA ALA A 268 11.72 22.49 -6.29
C ALA A 268 11.26 23.93 -6.47
N THR A 269 11.06 24.37 -7.72
CA THR A 269 10.54 25.71 -8.01
C THR A 269 9.06 25.87 -7.65
N ALA A 270 8.33 24.75 -7.53
CA ALA A 270 6.94 24.69 -7.09
C ALA A 270 6.61 23.33 -6.45
N THR A 271 5.66 23.33 -5.50
CA THR A 271 5.15 22.11 -4.86
C THR A 271 3.63 22.02 -4.96
N ALA A 272 3.11 20.79 -5.04
CA ALA A 272 1.70 20.46 -4.99
C ALA A 272 1.40 19.59 -3.76
N ALA A 273 0.20 19.78 -3.21
CA ALA A 273 -0.31 18.89 -2.18
C ALA A 273 -0.68 17.53 -2.78
N THR A 274 -0.08 16.47 -2.25
CA THR A 274 -0.52 15.08 -2.39
C THR A 274 -1.13 14.58 -1.08
N ALA A 275 -1.71 13.38 -1.11
CA ALA A 275 -2.50 12.82 -0.02
C ALA A 275 -1.97 11.45 0.39
N LEU A 276 -1.57 11.30 1.66
CA LEU A 276 -1.34 10.02 2.31
C LEU A 276 -2.62 9.58 3.02
N GLY A 277 -3.25 8.50 2.54
CA GLY A 277 -4.41 7.92 3.21
C GLY A 277 -3.97 7.00 4.35
N ILE A 278 -4.65 7.09 5.49
CA ILE A 278 -4.43 6.23 6.66
C ILE A 278 -5.78 5.70 7.12
N TRP A 279 -5.85 4.41 7.35
CA TRP A 279 -7.00 3.72 7.93
C TRP A 279 -6.68 3.39 9.37
N LEU A 280 -7.49 3.90 10.29
CA LEU A 280 -7.40 3.63 11.72
C LEU A 280 -8.56 2.71 12.11
N VAL A 281 -8.29 1.66 12.89
CA VAL A 281 -9.28 0.66 13.30
C VAL A 281 -9.49 0.76 14.81
N PHE A 282 -10.75 0.89 15.24
CA PHE A 282 -11.15 1.07 16.63
C PHE A 282 -12.09 -0.04 17.11
N SER A 283 -11.98 -0.42 18.38
CA SER A 283 -12.95 -1.31 19.05
C SER A 283 -14.28 -0.60 19.29
N SER A 284 -15.41 -1.32 19.24
CA SER A 284 -16.76 -0.77 19.41
C SER A 284 -17.08 -0.21 20.80
N ASN A 285 -16.25 -0.48 21.82
CA ASN A 285 -16.59 -0.27 23.24
C ASN A 285 -16.31 1.14 23.81
N GLY A 286 -16.29 2.16 22.95
CA GLY A 286 -17.14 3.33 23.21
C GLY A 286 -16.63 4.59 23.91
N ASP A 287 -15.44 4.67 24.50
CA ASP A 287 -15.04 5.93 25.21
C ASP A 287 -14.22 6.93 24.37
N ASN A 288 -13.53 6.48 23.33
CA ASN A 288 -12.61 7.34 22.56
C ASN A 288 -13.18 7.82 21.20
N LEU A 289 -14.25 7.19 20.72
CA LEU A 289 -14.67 7.34 19.33
C LEU A 289 -15.18 8.75 19.01
N GLU A 290 -15.88 9.41 19.93
CA GLU A 290 -16.40 10.77 19.70
C GLU A 290 -15.28 11.82 19.70
N LEU A 291 -14.35 11.74 20.65
CA LEU A 291 -13.16 12.60 20.68
C LEU A 291 -12.28 12.40 19.44
N VAL A 292 -12.11 11.14 18.98
CA VAL A 292 -11.40 10.84 17.72
C VAL A 292 -12.12 11.45 16.52
N LYS A 293 -13.45 11.38 16.48
CA LYS A 293 -14.25 11.95 15.38
C LYS A 293 -14.06 13.47 15.29
N GLU A 294 -14.14 14.14 16.42
CA GLU A 294 -13.93 15.58 16.52
C GLU A 294 -12.48 15.96 16.16
N PHE A 295 -11.50 15.27 16.76
CA PHE A 295 -10.07 15.39 16.49
C PHE A 295 -9.70 15.18 15.01
N LEU A 296 -10.31 14.20 14.35
CA LEU A 296 -10.06 13.91 12.93
C LEU A 296 -10.82 14.84 11.98
N GLY A 297 -11.59 15.81 12.51
CA GLY A 297 -12.19 16.91 11.75
C GLY A 297 -13.59 16.61 11.21
N LEU A 298 -14.44 15.90 11.96
CA LEU A 298 -15.88 15.78 11.63
C LEU A 298 -16.69 17.03 12.01
N GLY A 299 -16.08 18.01 12.70
CA GLY A 299 -16.77 19.18 13.24
C GLY A 299 -16.67 20.48 12.43
N SER A 300 -15.77 20.62 11.46
CA SER A 300 -15.62 21.89 10.74
C SER A 300 -15.29 21.73 9.25
N THR A 301 -16.17 22.31 8.44
CA THR A 301 -16.17 22.34 6.98
C THR A 301 -15.15 23.35 6.46
N ILE A 302 -14.03 22.88 5.91
CA ILE A 302 -13.33 23.57 4.81
C ILE A 302 -12.88 22.50 3.80
N GLY A 303 -13.63 22.41 2.70
CA GLY A 303 -13.20 21.88 1.40
C GLY A 303 -12.65 20.45 1.37
N GLY A 304 -13.54 19.45 1.23
CA GLY A 304 -13.17 18.15 0.69
C GLY A 304 -13.67 16.97 1.52
N THR A 305 -14.79 16.40 1.10
CA THR A 305 -15.32 15.12 1.57
C THR A 305 -14.27 14.02 1.39
N ILE A 306 -14.02 13.27 2.48
CA ILE A 306 -13.97 11.80 2.55
C ILE A 306 -13.75 11.47 4.03
N GLN A 307 -14.84 11.14 4.72
CA GLN A 307 -14.80 10.39 5.97
C GLN A 307 -15.83 9.28 5.81
N VAL A 308 -15.36 8.11 5.34
CA VAL A 308 -16.22 6.94 5.17
C VAL A 308 -15.94 6.02 6.34
N TYR A 309 -17.03 5.67 7.03
CA TYR A 309 -17.03 4.63 8.02
C TYR A 309 -17.30 3.30 7.33
N GLU A 310 -16.40 2.34 7.48
CA GLU A 310 -16.66 0.97 7.03
C GLU A 310 -16.74 0.05 8.25
N LYS A 311 -17.81 -0.75 8.28
CA LYS A 311 -18.03 -1.79 9.27
C LYS A 311 -17.19 -3.01 8.86
N ILE A 312 -16.20 -3.37 9.67
CA ILE A 312 -15.31 -4.50 9.39
C ILE A 312 -15.78 -5.70 10.22
N GLN A 313 -16.04 -6.82 9.56
CA GLN A 313 -16.40 -8.08 10.21
C GLN A 313 -15.15 -8.96 10.36
N GLN A 314 -14.93 -9.43 11.59
CA GLN A 314 -14.02 -10.49 12.03
C GLN A 314 -12.57 -10.44 11.53
N THR A 315 -11.75 -9.81 12.36
CA THR A 315 -10.35 -10.19 12.54
C THR A 315 -10.19 -10.46 14.02
N ARG A 316 -10.33 -11.74 14.42
CA ARG A 316 -10.50 -12.12 15.83
C ARG A 316 -9.34 -11.74 16.75
N ASP A 317 -8.14 -11.50 16.21
CA ASP A 317 -6.95 -11.19 17.03
C ASP A 317 -5.93 -10.24 16.36
N LYS A 318 -6.29 -9.59 15.24
CA LYS A 318 -5.30 -8.75 14.52
C LYS A 318 -5.44 -7.31 15.00
N PHE A 319 -4.51 -6.93 15.88
CA PHE A 319 -4.19 -5.61 16.43
C PHE A 319 -4.91 -4.44 15.75
N LEU A 320 -5.33 -3.46 16.57
CA LEU A 320 -5.96 -2.18 16.23
C LEU A 320 -5.05 -1.25 15.37
N ALA A 321 -4.23 -1.84 14.49
CA ALA A 321 -3.14 -1.24 13.77
C ALA A 321 -3.64 -0.37 12.61
N ALA A 322 -3.00 0.79 12.46
CA ALA A 322 -3.20 1.63 11.31
C ALA A 322 -2.71 0.96 10.02
N ARG A 323 -3.55 0.95 8.99
CA ARG A 323 -3.18 0.54 7.63
C ARG A 323 -2.94 1.79 6.80
N TYR A 324 -1.74 1.91 6.23
CA TYR A 324 -1.41 3.02 5.34
C TYR A 324 -1.89 2.68 3.93
N LEU A 325 -2.70 3.55 3.35
CA LEU A 325 -3.12 3.48 1.97
C LEU A 325 -2.63 4.72 1.23
N THR A 326 -1.52 4.59 0.53
CA THR A 326 -1.06 5.60 -0.43
C THR A 326 -1.84 5.44 -1.74
N ASP A 327 -2.74 6.38 -2.07
CA ASP A 327 -3.35 6.49 -3.43
C ASP A 327 -2.55 7.48 -4.28
N LEU A 328 -1.34 7.07 -4.68
CA LEU A 328 -0.45 7.89 -5.50
C LEU A 328 -1.01 8.16 -6.90
N LYS A 329 -2.10 7.50 -7.32
CA LYS A 329 -2.77 7.82 -8.60
C LYS A 329 -3.49 9.16 -8.61
N LYS A 330 -3.60 9.83 -7.45
CA LYS A 330 -4.09 11.21 -7.34
C LYS A 330 -2.97 12.26 -7.40
N LEU A 331 -1.70 11.84 -7.51
CA LEU A 331 -0.60 12.74 -7.86
C LEU A 331 -0.99 13.52 -9.13
N GLY A 332 -1.02 14.85 -9.01
CA GLY A 332 -1.41 15.77 -10.09
C GLY A 332 -2.89 15.81 -10.50
N LYS A 333 -3.82 15.08 -9.87
CA LYS A 333 -5.26 15.18 -10.23
C LYS A 333 -6.03 16.21 -9.42
N ASN A 334 -5.49 16.65 -8.29
CA ASN A 334 -6.08 17.76 -7.51
C ASN A 334 -5.74 19.14 -8.10
N HIS A 335 -5.08 19.21 -9.27
CA HIS A 335 -4.70 20.47 -9.94
C HIS A 335 -5.89 21.36 -10.33
N LEU A 336 -7.13 20.86 -10.35
CA LEU A 336 -8.30 21.63 -10.83
C LEU A 336 -9.26 22.12 -9.74
N GLU A 337 -9.17 21.65 -8.50
CA GLU A 337 -10.14 22.04 -7.46
C GLU A 337 -9.62 23.12 -6.49
N ILE A 338 -8.30 23.35 -6.42
CA ILE A 338 -7.73 24.34 -5.48
C ILE A 338 -7.57 25.73 -6.12
N SER A 339 -7.53 25.84 -7.45
CA SER A 339 -7.39 27.13 -8.14
C SER A 339 -8.69 27.92 -8.31
N ASN A 340 -9.86 27.30 -8.11
CA ASN A 340 -11.16 27.96 -8.32
C ASN A 340 -11.79 28.57 -7.05
N THR A 341 -11.17 28.41 -5.87
CA THR A 341 -11.69 28.96 -4.61
C THR A 341 -11.01 30.25 -4.15
N GLN A 342 -10.08 30.81 -4.93
CA GLN A 342 -9.41 32.09 -4.60
C GLN A 342 -9.85 33.30 -5.45
N ASN A 343 -10.82 33.18 -6.36
CA ASN A 343 -11.19 34.26 -7.29
C ASN A 343 -12.65 34.74 -7.22
N HIS A 344 -13.32 34.63 -6.07
CA HIS A 344 -14.56 35.37 -5.82
C HIS A 344 -14.54 36.08 -4.46
N GLY A 345 -13.81 37.18 -4.46
CA GLY A 345 -13.86 38.19 -3.42
C GLY A 345 -13.09 39.40 -3.93
N LEU A 346 -13.81 40.32 -4.58
CA LEU A 346 -13.51 41.73 -4.84
C LEU A 346 -13.89 42.14 -6.28
N SER A 347 -15.12 42.60 -6.43
CA SER A 347 -15.43 43.75 -7.28
C SER A 347 -16.71 44.40 -6.76
N VAL A 348 -16.57 45.69 -6.45
CA VAL A 348 -17.49 46.71 -5.91
C VAL A 348 -18.98 46.47 -6.15
#